data_AF-A0A930RFM5-F1
#
_entry.id   AF-A0A930RFM5-F1
#
_cell.length_a   1.000
_cell.length_b   1.000
_cell.length_c   1.000
_cell.angle_alpha   90.00
_cell.angle_beta   90.00
_cell.angle_gamma   90.00
#
_symmetry.space_group_name_H-M   'P 1'
#
loop_
_entity.id
_entity.type
_entity.pdbx_description
1 polymer ?
#
loop_
_entity_poly.entity_id
_entity_poly.type
_entity_poly.pdbx_seq_one_letter_code
_entity_poly.pdbx_strand_id
1 'polypeptide(L)'
;QNLLASTAVDETHPIAVNTGANAEAEGNKLNLSGGTIGANGKIAGGYIAKYTLHQSHLVSAGDVKTNKVNISGGTIGNNTAIYGGYTEGSGNATDNEVTISDGTFGNGVAIHGGATAGRGRQLTANPDVANDTVTASKATGNSVTITGGTFGTGMDIYGGSTGGTGAATGNTITLGANDLAMGGVFLHGGYGAAASDVMTDNTLNVKGKNITVRGVENFGKANFDLANKAVGDTLLKITGGATNKIDWAGVEVVQSTYSFTPKSYDKRLFTLMDNEDGISFMKGTTDTYATIGAKERTFGNYEFVIDTDNHTGHATRYVYADGFQFKDNTAATYTSAEGTHDAAWAGRTATGNKVEGNKLTVTGGSVTNAYGGFVVNNKRDASGNPLTTGDADNNTLVLAKDATNPSAAAPAVTGSAYGALVKTKAGSATNNKVDFSAGHVAGSLYGGALTATGATGAATGHTIT
;
A
#
# COMPACT_ATOMS: atom_id res chain seq x y z
N GLN A 1 -2.41 -37.15 5.01
CA GLN A 1 -2.93 -38.53 5.00
C GLN A 1 -4.31 -38.47 4.36
N ASN A 2 -4.54 -39.14 3.22
CA ASN A 2 -5.85 -39.13 2.57
C ASN A 2 -6.76 -40.14 3.25
N LEU A 3 -7.59 -39.70 4.20
CA LEU A 3 -8.69 -40.53 4.70
C LEU A 3 -9.85 -40.39 3.70
N LEU A 4 -9.95 -41.35 2.78
CA LEU A 4 -11.10 -41.48 1.89
C LEU A 4 -12.32 -41.82 2.74
N ALA A 5 -13.24 -40.86 2.91
CA ALA A 5 -14.61 -41.18 3.27
C ALA A 5 -15.22 -41.94 2.07
N SER A 6 -15.39 -43.26 2.23
CA SER A 6 -16.00 -44.14 1.23
C SER A 6 -17.35 -43.59 0.76
N THR A 7 -17.58 -43.56 -0.54
CA THR A 7 -18.84 -43.16 -1.18
C THR A 7 -19.87 -44.29 -1.25
N ALA A 8 -19.55 -45.48 -0.74
CA ALA A 8 -20.47 -46.63 -0.70
C ALA A 8 -20.60 -47.13 0.74
N VAL A 9 -21.79 -46.97 1.30
CA VAL A 9 -22.21 -47.69 2.51
C VAL A 9 -23.03 -48.88 2.01
N ASP A 10 -22.51 -50.08 2.23
CA ASP A 10 -23.30 -51.30 2.13
C ASP A 10 -24.28 -51.31 3.32
N GLU A 11 -25.57 -51.14 3.05
CA GLU A 11 -26.63 -51.11 4.06
C GLU A 11 -26.73 -52.41 4.88
N THR A 12 -26.06 -53.49 4.44
CA THR A 12 -26.06 -54.80 5.11
C THR A 12 -24.80 -55.10 5.91
N HIS A 13 -23.75 -54.27 5.81
CA HIS A 13 -22.51 -54.40 6.58
C HIS A 13 -22.05 -53.03 7.13
N PRO A 14 -22.44 -52.65 8.36
CA PRO A 14 -21.99 -51.41 8.98
C PRO A 14 -20.54 -51.56 9.46
N ILE A 15 -19.59 -51.58 8.53
CA ILE A 15 -18.17 -51.43 8.87
C ILE A 15 -17.97 -49.95 9.24
N ALA A 16 -18.02 -49.67 10.54
CA ALA A 16 -17.54 -48.48 11.23
C ALA A 16 -17.27 -47.24 10.34
N VAL A 17 -18.32 -46.61 9.83
CA VAL A 17 -18.22 -45.20 9.40
C VAL A 17 -18.02 -44.42 10.69
N ASN A 18 -16.78 -44.01 10.97
CA ASN A 18 -16.50 -43.14 12.10
C ASN A 18 -17.09 -41.76 11.80
N THR A 19 -18.33 -41.54 12.24
CA THR A 19 -19.04 -40.27 12.09
C THR A 19 -18.41 -39.12 12.91
N GLY A 20 -17.40 -39.42 13.74
CA GLY A 20 -16.58 -38.43 14.44
C GLY A 20 -15.25 -38.10 13.74
N ALA A 21 -14.91 -38.76 12.63
CA ALA A 21 -13.70 -38.46 11.87
C ALA A 21 -13.97 -37.35 10.84
N ASN A 22 -13.19 -36.28 10.91
CA ASN A 22 -13.19 -35.22 9.92
C ASN A 22 -12.25 -35.58 8.76
N ALA A 23 -12.69 -35.34 7.52
CA ALA A 23 -11.83 -35.48 6.35
C ALA A 23 -10.91 -34.25 6.28
N GLU A 24 -9.63 -34.38 6.60
CA GLU A 24 -8.64 -33.31 6.45
C GLU A 24 -7.96 -33.39 5.08
N ALA A 25 -7.77 -32.25 4.41
CA ALA A 25 -6.90 -32.16 3.23
C ALA A 25 -5.70 -31.28 3.57
N GLU A 26 -4.56 -31.91 3.79
CA GLU A 26 -3.36 -31.25 4.30
C GLU A 26 -2.11 -31.55 3.48
N GLY A 27 -1.31 -30.51 3.20
CA GLY A 27 0.03 -30.64 2.63
C GLY A 27 0.07 -31.14 1.19
N ASN A 28 -1.06 -31.12 0.48
CA ASN A 28 -1.11 -31.55 -0.92
C ASN A 28 -0.44 -30.52 -1.83
N LYS A 29 0.11 -30.97 -2.96
CA LYS A 29 0.77 -30.10 -3.95
C LYS A 29 0.30 -30.42 -5.36
N LEU A 30 -0.27 -29.43 -6.03
CA LEU A 30 -0.61 -29.46 -7.45
C LEU A 30 0.36 -28.56 -8.23
N ASN A 31 0.93 -29.07 -9.33
CA ASN A 31 1.77 -28.29 -10.23
C ASN A 31 1.17 -28.32 -11.65
N LEU A 32 0.92 -27.15 -12.22
CA LEU A 32 0.46 -26.96 -13.58
C LEU A 32 1.55 -26.24 -14.37
N SER A 33 2.22 -26.96 -15.28
CA SER A 33 3.31 -26.42 -16.10
C SER A 33 2.93 -26.20 -17.57
N GLY A 34 1.72 -26.59 -17.98
CA GLY A 34 1.27 -26.54 -19.37
C GLY A 34 -0.11 -27.16 -19.58
N GLY A 35 -0.56 -27.23 -20.84
CA GLY A 35 -1.86 -27.79 -21.22
C GLY A 35 -3.02 -26.79 -21.07
N THR A 36 -4.24 -27.28 -21.23
CA THR A 36 -5.47 -26.46 -21.17
C THR A 36 -6.45 -27.04 -20.17
N ILE A 37 -6.92 -26.19 -19.25
CA ILE A 37 -8.06 -26.46 -18.38
C ILE A 37 -9.25 -25.74 -18.98
N GLY A 38 -10.33 -26.48 -19.23
CA GLY A 38 -11.55 -25.92 -19.81
C GLY A 38 -12.22 -24.86 -18.94
N ALA A 39 -13.17 -24.12 -19.50
CA ALA A 39 -13.95 -23.13 -18.76
C ALA A 39 -14.80 -23.78 -17.66
N ASN A 40 -15.12 -23.01 -16.62
CA ASN A 40 -15.94 -23.41 -15.47
C ASN A 40 -15.35 -24.57 -14.65
N GLY A 41 -14.03 -24.76 -14.70
CA GLY A 41 -13.33 -25.77 -13.92
C GLY A 41 -13.12 -25.39 -12.46
N LYS A 42 -12.66 -26.35 -11.66
CA LYS A 42 -12.09 -26.11 -10.33
C LYS A 42 -10.69 -26.73 -10.27
N ILE A 43 -9.72 -25.96 -9.77
CA ILE A 43 -8.36 -26.40 -9.48
C ILE A 43 -8.16 -26.22 -7.97
N ALA A 44 -7.79 -27.28 -7.27
CA ALA A 44 -7.59 -27.21 -5.83
C ALA A 44 -6.35 -28.03 -5.42
N GLY A 45 -5.49 -27.44 -4.60
CA GLY A 45 -4.36 -28.16 -3.99
C GLY A 45 -4.88 -29.22 -3.02
N GLY A 46 -5.84 -28.86 -2.15
CA GLY A 46 -6.63 -29.78 -1.35
C GLY A 46 -8.13 -29.51 -1.51
N TYR A 47 -8.95 -30.56 -1.56
CA TYR A 47 -10.39 -30.43 -1.75
C TYR A 47 -11.17 -31.35 -0.80
N ILE A 48 -12.09 -30.78 -0.04
CA ILE A 48 -13.05 -31.52 0.78
C ILE A 48 -14.44 -31.24 0.23
N ALA A 49 -15.05 -32.28 -0.32
CA ALA A 49 -16.42 -32.22 -0.84
C ALA A 49 -17.44 -32.12 0.29
N LYS A 50 -18.63 -31.64 -0.05
CA LYS A 50 -19.79 -31.74 0.83
C LYS A 50 -20.14 -33.21 1.09
N TYR A 51 -20.42 -33.56 2.35
CA TYR A 51 -20.99 -34.86 2.71
C TYR A 51 -22.52 -34.81 2.52
N THR A 52 -23.06 -35.60 1.59
CA THR A 52 -24.48 -35.56 1.20
C THR A 52 -25.31 -36.76 1.66
N LEU A 53 -24.70 -37.77 2.29
CA LEU A 53 -25.33 -39.07 2.52
C LEU A 53 -26.04 -39.21 3.87
N HIS A 54 -25.82 -38.33 4.86
CA HIS A 54 -26.45 -38.44 6.18
C HIS A 54 -27.25 -37.19 6.54
N GLN A 55 -28.58 -37.34 6.69
CA GLN A 55 -29.50 -36.22 6.94
C GLN A 55 -29.21 -35.44 8.23
N SER A 56 -28.52 -36.03 9.21
CA SER A 56 -28.14 -35.36 10.47
C SER A 56 -26.71 -34.79 10.51
N HIS A 57 -25.87 -35.01 9.49
CA HIS A 57 -24.52 -34.45 9.39
C HIS A 57 -24.28 -33.96 7.94
N LEU A 58 -24.76 -32.76 7.59
CA LEU A 58 -24.84 -32.32 6.18
C LEU A 58 -23.53 -31.74 5.59
N VAL A 59 -22.44 -31.69 6.36
CA VAL A 59 -21.14 -31.08 5.97
C VAL A 59 -19.95 -31.76 6.66
N SER A 60 -18.82 -31.89 5.97
CA SER A 60 -17.54 -32.25 6.59
C SER A 60 -17.03 -31.08 7.42
N ALA A 61 -16.64 -31.31 8.67
CA ALA A 61 -15.99 -30.29 9.50
C ALA A 61 -14.47 -30.25 9.33
N GLY A 62 -13.94 -30.99 8.35
CA GLY A 62 -12.50 -31.08 8.15
C GLY A 62 -11.90 -29.86 7.47
N ASP A 63 -10.70 -29.50 7.92
CA ASP A 63 -9.99 -28.34 7.46
C ASP A 63 -9.16 -28.64 6.20
N VAL A 64 -8.93 -27.59 5.39
CA VAL A 64 -7.94 -27.59 4.32
C VAL A 64 -6.75 -26.75 4.75
N LYS A 65 -5.60 -27.40 4.94
CA LYS A 65 -4.41 -26.74 5.50
C LYS A 65 -3.16 -26.96 4.65
N THR A 66 -2.29 -25.96 4.58
CA THR A 66 -0.92 -26.09 4.04
C THR A 66 -0.80 -26.64 2.61
N ASN A 67 -1.91 -26.64 1.85
CA ASN A 67 -1.94 -27.15 0.48
C ASN A 67 -1.37 -26.10 -0.48
N LYS A 68 -0.80 -26.55 -1.59
CA LYS A 68 -0.11 -25.71 -2.57
C LYS A 68 -0.59 -25.94 -3.98
N VAL A 69 -0.83 -24.87 -4.71
CA VAL A 69 -1.02 -24.85 -6.17
C VAL A 69 0.09 -24.03 -6.80
N ASN A 70 0.89 -24.62 -7.67
CA ASN A 70 1.92 -23.92 -8.44
C ASN A 70 1.54 -23.91 -9.91
N ILE A 71 1.45 -22.73 -10.51
CA ILE A 71 1.16 -22.53 -11.91
C ILE A 71 2.39 -21.88 -12.55
N SER A 72 2.99 -22.58 -13.50
CA SER A 72 4.18 -22.15 -14.24
C SER A 72 3.98 -22.23 -15.75
N GLY A 73 2.73 -22.29 -16.21
CA GLY A 73 2.37 -22.37 -17.62
C GLY A 73 0.97 -22.94 -17.85
N GLY A 74 0.55 -22.98 -19.12
CA GLY A 74 -0.75 -23.50 -19.54
C GLY A 74 -1.85 -22.44 -19.66
N THR A 75 -3.02 -22.86 -20.12
CA THR A 75 -4.20 -22.01 -20.33
C THR A 75 -5.33 -22.44 -19.39
N ILE A 76 -5.80 -21.49 -18.58
CA ILE A 76 -6.94 -21.67 -17.67
C ILE A 76 -8.15 -21.00 -18.33
N GLY A 77 -9.18 -21.79 -18.64
CA GLY A 77 -10.41 -21.30 -19.26
C GLY A 77 -11.22 -20.37 -18.37
N ASN A 78 -12.15 -19.65 -18.98
CA ASN A 78 -13.00 -18.66 -18.32
C ASN A 78 -13.75 -19.23 -17.11
N ASN A 79 -14.05 -18.39 -16.12
CA ASN A 79 -14.83 -18.72 -14.92
C ASN A 79 -14.31 -19.94 -14.13
N THR A 80 -13.03 -20.27 -14.28
CA THR A 80 -12.39 -21.33 -13.52
C THR A 80 -12.04 -20.80 -12.13
N ALA A 81 -12.28 -21.61 -11.10
CA ALA A 81 -11.89 -21.28 -9.74
C ALA A 81 -10.62 -22.04 -9.33
N ILE A 82 -9.69 -21.33 -8.70
CA ILE A 82 -8.40 -21.84 -8.25
C ILE A 82 -8.29 -21.66 -6.75
N TYR A 83 -7.96 -22.73 -6.03
CA TYR A 83 -7.86 -22.73 -4.57
C TYR A 83 -6.54 -23.37 -4.15
N GLY A 84 -5.77 -22.71 -3.28
CA GLY A 84 -4.67 -23.40 -2.59
C GLY A 84 -5.24 -24.60 -1.82
N GLY A 85 -6.34 -24.39 -1.09
CA GLY A 85 -7.20 -25.42 -0.52
C GLY A 85 -8.66 -24.98 -0.46
N TYR A 86 -9.60 -25.92 -0.62
CA TYR A 86 -11.04 -25.65 -0.58
C TYR A 86 -11.83 -26.72 0.19
N THR A 87 -12.64 -26.28 1.16
CA THR A 87 -13.65 -27.12 1.80
C THR A 87 -15.05 -26.61 1.50
N GLU A 88 -15.92 -27.49 0.99
CA GLU A 88 -17.35 -27.21 0.81
C GLU A 88 -18.15 -27.35 2.12
N GLY A 89 -17.49 -27.81 3.18
CA GLY A 89 -18.06 -28.04 4.50
C GLY A 89 -17.91 -26.87 5.47
N SER A 90 -17.76 -27.19 6.76
CA SER A 90 -17.66 -26.22 7.86
C SER A 90 -16.24 -26.06 8.41
N GLY A 91 -15.25 -26.70 7.78
CA GLY A 91 -13.85 -26.56 8.17
C GLY A 91 -13.22 -25.24 7.72
N ASN A 92 -12.06 -24.96 8.28
CA ASN A 92 -11.23 -23.79 8.01
C ASN A 92 -10.35 -24.02 6.77
N ALA A 93 -9.93 -22.92 6.15
CA ALA A 93 -8.90 -22.89 5.13
C ALA A 93 -7.69 -22.12 5.65
N THR A 94 -6.61 -22.83 6.00
CA THR A 94 -5.48 -22.24 6.72
C THR A 94 -4.15 -22.48 6.02
N ASP A 95 -3.33 -21.45 5.90
CA ASP A 95 -1.94 -21.54 5.40
C ASP A 95 -1.81 -22.20 4.02
N ASN A 96 -2.84 -22.14 3.18
CA ASN A 96 -2.78 -22.64 1.81
C ASN A 96 -2.11 -21.61 0.89
N GLU A 97 -1.50 -22.08 -0.20
CA GLU A 97 -0.68 -21.26 -1.08
C GLU A 97 -1.08 -21.46 -2.55
N VAL A 98 -1.18 -20.35 -3.29
CA VAL A 98 -1.20 -20.33 -4.75
C VAL A 98 -0.01 -19.52 -5.24
N THR A 99 0.84 -20.11 -6.06
CA THR A 99 2.00 -19.44 -6.68
C THR A 99 1.88 -19.48 -8.18
N ILE A 100 1.91 -18.30 -8.82
CA ILE A 100 1.76 -18.10 -10.26
C ILE A 100 3.03 -17.45 -10.78
N SER A 101 3.76 -18.17 -11.62
CA SER A 101 4.99 -17.69 -12.28
C SER A 101 4.82 -17.48 -13.78
N ASP A 102 3.86 -18.16 -14.40
CA ASP A 102 3.45 -18.00 -15.79
C ASP A 102 2.05 -18.62 -16.00
N GLY A 103 1.50 -18.52 -17.21
CA GLY A 103 0.20 -19.07 -17.61
C GLY A 103 -0.74 -18.01 -18.19
N THR A 104 -1.78 -18.46 -18.87
CA THR A 104 -2.82 -17.59 -19.45
C THR A 104 -4.16 -17.86 -18.76
N PHE A 105 -4.71 -16.85 -18.10
CA PHE A 105 -5.97 -16.93 -17.37
C PHE A 105 -7.09 -16.26 -18.17
N GLY A 106 -8.16 -17.00 -18.43
CA GLY A 106 -9.36 -16.50 -19.10
C GLY A 106 -10.12 -15.47 -18.26
N ASN A 107 -11.22 -14.97 -18.83
CA ASN A 107 -12.08 -13.99 -18.16
C ASN A 107 -12.82 -14.64 -16.98
N GLY A 108 -13.10 -13.86 -15.93
CA GLY A 108 -13.90 -14.31 -14.79
C GLY A 108 -13.24 -15.37 -13.91
N VAL A 109 -11.94 -15.67 -14.11
CA VAL A 109 -11.21 -16.59 -13.23
C VAL A 109 -11.12 -16.01 -11.83
N ALA A 110 -11.39 -16.86 -10.83
CA ALA A 110 -11.29 -16.53 -9.41
C ALA A 110 -10.13 -17.32 -8.78
N ILE A 111 -9.21 -16.64 -8.12
CA ILE A 111 -8.07 -17.26 -7.43
C ILE A 111 -8.21 -17.01 -5.94
N HIS A 112 -8.03 -18.05 -5.13
CA HIS A 112 -8.12 -18.01 -3.69
C HIS A 112 -6.87 -18.65 -3.08
N GLY A 113 -6.17 -17.95 -2.19
CA GLY A 113 -5.11 -18.57 -1.39
C GLY A 113 -5.66 -19.77 -0.64
N GLY A 114 -6.84 -19.62 -0.02
CA GLY A 114 -7.66 -20.71 0.50
C GLY A 114 -9.12 -20.28 0.65
N ALA A 115 -10.05 -21.24 0.60
CA ALA A 115 -11.47 -20.94 0.74
C ALA A 115 -12.25 -21.98 1.54
N THR A 116 -13.30 -21.52 2.19
CA THR A 116 -14.32 -22.35 2.83
C THR A 116 -15.70 -21.90 2.38
N ALA A 117 -16.60 -22.84 2.13
CA ALA A 117 -18.00 -22.50 1.86
C ALA A 117 -18.72 -21.91 3.08
N GLY A 118 -18.14 -22.06 4.28
CA GLY A 118 -18.65 -21.50 5.53
C GLY A 118 -20.06 -21.88 5.88
N ARG A 119 -20.47 -23.07 5.46
CA ARG A 119 -21.75 -23.64 5.83
C ARG A 119 -21.64 -24.10 7.28
N GLY A 120 -22.53 -23.60 8.13
CA GLY A 120 -22.66 -24.14 9.49
C GLY A 120 -22.97 -25.64 9.43
N ARG A 121 -22.59 -26.37 10.48
CA ARG A 121 -23.06 -27.73 10.74
C ARG A 121 -24.57 -27.66 11.00
N GLN A 122 -25.36 -27.76 9.94
CA GLN A 122 -26.81 -27.73 10.04
C GLN A 122 -27.30 -29.09 10.58
N LEU A 123 -27.39 -29.23 11.91
CA LEU A 123 -28.17 -30.30 12.55
C LEU A 123 -29.66 -29.96 12.40
N THR A 124 -30.23 -30.16 11.21
CA THR A 124 -31.69 -30.10 11.09
C THR A 124 -32.26 -31.46 11.47
N ALA A 125 -33.15 -31.46 12.48
CA ALA A 125 -34.01 -32.56 12.95
C ALA A 125 -33.62 -33.34 14.23
N ASN A 126 -32.84 -32.76 15.16
CA ASN A 126 -32.93 -33.17 16.58
C ASN A 126 -33.39 -32.00 17.45
N PRO A 127 -34.66 -31.96 17.91
CA PRO A 127 -35.18 -30.89 18.78
C PRO A 127 -34.49 -30.82 20.16
N ASP A 128 -33.70 -31.82 20.56
CA ASP A 128 -32.97 -31.82 21.84
C ASP A 128 -31.58 -31.15 21.80
N VAL A 129 -31.11 -30.65 20.64
CA VAL A 129 -29.80 -29.99 20.52
C VAL A 129 -29.96 -28.55 20.02
N ALA A 130 -30.68 -27.74 20.79
CA ALA A 130 -31.04 -26.36 20.43
C ALA A 130 -29.92 -25.31 20.58
N ASN A 131 -28.65 -25.69 20.79
CA ASN A 131 -27.56 -24.71 20.93
C ASN A 131 -26.16 -25.26 20.62
N ASP A 132 -25.97 -25.90 19.47
CA ASP A 132 -24.61 -26.17 19.03
C ASP A 132 -24.12 -24.96 18.21
N THR A 133 -23.49 -24.00 18.91
CA THR A 133 -22.88 -22.80 18.32
C THR A 133 -21.74 -23.23 17.40
N VAL A 134 -22.05 -23.45 16.12
CA VAL A 134 -21.04 -23.80 15.13
C VAL A 134 -20.07 -22.63 15.04
N THR A 135 -18.81 -22.87 15.41
CA THR A 135 -17.76 -21.87 15.21
C THR A 135 -17.68 -21.54 13.73
N ALA A 136 -17.82 -20.26 13.39
CA ALA A 136 -17.78 -19.83 12.02
C ALA A 136 -16.40 -20.13 11.39
N SER A 137 -16.39 -20.87 10.28
CA SER A 137 -15.16 -21.30 9.61
C SER A 137 -14.37 -20.12 9.04
N LYS A 138 -13.06 -20.18 9.20
CA LYS A 138 -12.16 -19.07 8.83
C LYS A 138 -11.31 -19.41 7.61
N ALA A 139 -10.89 -18.38 6.89
CA ALA A 139 -9.89 -18.45 5.83
C ALA A 139 -8.68 -17.59 6.22
N THR A 140 -7.68 -18.17 6.87
CA THR A 140 -6.60 -17.42 7.54
C THR A 140 -5.20 -17.84 7.14
N GLY A 141 -4.26 -16.91 7.10
CA GLY A 141 -2.85 -17.22 6.83
C GLY A 141 -2.55 -17.69 5.40
N ASN A 142 -3.55 -17.69 4.52
CA ASN A 142 -3.38 -18.16 3.15
C ASN A 142 -2.62 -17.13 2.31
N SER A 143 -2.02 -17.59 1.21
CA SER A 143 -1.20 -16.72 0.37
C SER A 143 -1.43 -16.93 -1.12
N VAL A 144 -1.32 -15.83 -1.88
CA VAL A 144 -1.23 -15.82 -3.33
C VAL A 144 0.02 -15.04 -3.74
N THR A 145 0.91 -15.66 -4.49
CA THR A 145 2.13 -15.03 -5.02
C THR A 145 2.11 -15.01 -6.54
N ILE A 146 2.36 -13.85 -7.14
CA ILE A 146 2.28 -13.62 -8.58
C ILE A 146 3.60 -13.03 -9.07
N THR A 147 4.35 -13.79 -9.86
CA THR A 147 5.61 -13.37 -10.48
C THR A 147 5.57 -13.42 -12.01
N GLY A 148 4.40 -13.66 -12.61
CA GLY A 148 4.20 -13.63 -14.05
C GLY A 148 2.79 -14.10 -14.46
N GLY A 149 2.58 -14.28 -15.76
CA GLY A 149 1.32 -14.72 -16.36
C GLY A 149 0.55 -13.60 -17.08
N THR A 150 -0.45 -14.01 -17.86
CA THR A 150 -1.37 -13.14 -18.62
C THR A 150 -2.78 -13.27 -18.04
N PHE A 151 -3.38 -12.15 -17.67
CA PHE A 151 -4.66 -12.12 -16.94
C PHE A 151 -5.78 -11.55 -17.81
N GLY A 152 -6.92 -12.25 -17.83
CA GLY A 152 -8.14 -11.81 -18.47
C GLY A 152 -8.84 -10.68 -17.70
N THR A 153 -10.07 -10.42 -18.10
CA THR A 153 -10.93 -9.40 -17.50
C THR A 153 -11.95 -9.98 -16.53
N GLY A 154 -12.45 -9.17 -15.61
CA GLY A 154 -13.46 -9.59 -14.64
C GLY A 154 -12.95 -10.60 -13.62
N MET A 155 -11.64 -10.64 -13.40
CA MET A 155 -11.01 -11.59 -12.49
C MET A 155 -10.99 -11.06 -11.05
N ASP A 156 -10.98 -11.99 -10.10
CA ASP A 156 -10.87 -11.71 -8.68
C ASP A 156 -9.80 -12.59 -8.03
N ILE A 157 -8.96 -11.99 -7.20
CA ILE A 157 -7.94 -12.70 -6.41
C ILE A 157 -8.19 -12.40 -4.94
N TYR A 158 -8.40 -13.45 -4.17
CA TYR A 158 -8.67 -13.41 -2.74
C TYR A 158 -7.49 -13.99 -1.98
N GLY A 159 -6.96 -13.26 -1.00
CA GLY A 159 -6.00 -13.82 -0.05
C GLY A 159 -6.62 -15.02 0.66
N GLY A 160 -7.82 -14.86 1.19
CA GLY A 160 -8.68 -15.93 1.70
C GLY A 160 -10.16 -15.62 1.49
N SER A 161 -11.01 -16.64 1.43
CA SER A 161 -12.46 -16.45 1.22
C SER A 161 -13.32 -17.37 2.08
N THR A 162 -14.38 -16.83 2.65
CA THR A 162 -15.40 -17.60 3.37
C THR A 162 -16.78 -17.30 2.83
N GLY A 163 -17.57 -18.34 2.54
CA GLY A 163 -18.98 -18.20 2.18
C GLY A 163 -19.89 -17.93 3.40
N GLY A 164 -19.36 -18.03 4.62
CA GLY A 164 -20.09 -17.84 5.87
C GLY A 164 -19.69 -16.55 6.60
N THR A 165 -20.07 -16.48 7.89
CA THR A 165 -19.82 -15.33 8.78
C THR A 165 -18.44 -15.37 9.46
N GLY A 166 -17.61 -16.36 9.15
CA GLY A 166 -16.27 -16.48 9.74
C GLY A 166 -15.30 -15.45 9.16
N ALA A 167 -14.12 -15.32 9.75
CA ALA A 167 -13.13 -14.32 9.35
C ALA A 167 -12.29 -14.76 8.15
N ALA A 168 -11.87 -13.81 7.31
CA ALA A 168 -10.88 -13.99 6.26
C ALA A 168 -9.70 -13.04 6.48
N THR A 169 -8.84 -13.36 7.46
CA THR A 169 -7.81 -12.46 8.02
C THR A 169 -6.39 -13.04 7.97
N GLY A 170 -5.37 -12.18 8.08
CA GLY A 170 -3.96 -12.61 8.07
C GLY A 170 -3.49 -13.22 6.75
N ASN A 171 -4.24 -13.06 5.66
CA ASN A 171 -3.88 -13.58 4.34
C ASN A 171 -2.93 -12.63 3.61
N THR A 172 -2.16 -13.14 2.66
CA THR A 172 -1.14 -12.35 1.95
C THR A 172 -1.30 -12.46 0.43
N ILE A 173 -1.34 -11.32 -0.27
CA ILE A 173 -1.16 -11.27 -1.72
C ILE A 173 0.19 -10.62 -2.01
N THR A 174 1.04 -11.26 -2.82
CA THR A 174 2.35 -10.75 -3.22
C THR A 174 2.44 -10.57 -4.73
N LEU A 175 2.72 -9.34 -5.18
CA LEU A 175 2.97 -8.98 -6.57
C LEU A 175 4.48 -8.82 -6.77
N GLY A 176 5.10 -9.86 -7.33
CA GLY A 176 6.54 -10.08 -7.33
C GLY A 176 7.29 -9.58 -8.56
N ALA A 177 6.62 -9.44 -9.70
CA ALA A 177 7.25 -9.07 -10.95
C ALA A 177 6.99 -7.62 -11.36
N ASN A 178 7.91 -7.06 -12.13
CA ASN A 178 7.71 -5.78 -12.80
C ASN A 178 6.74 -5.92 -13.98
N ASP A 179 6.10 -4.82 -14.35
CA ASP A 179 5.30 -4.68 -15.55
C ASP A 179 4.15 -5.71 -15.64
N LEU A 180 3.62 -6.13 -14.48
CA LEU A 180 2.44 -7.01 -14.42
C LEU A 180 1.18 -6.26 -14.87
N ALA A 181 0.73 -6.57 -16.09
CA ALA A 181 -0.49 -6.04 -16.67
C ALA A 181 -1.73 -6.83 -16.19
N MET A 182 -2.26 -6.47 -15.02
CA MET A 182 -3.42 -7.10 -14.39
C MET A 182 -4.66 -6.18 -14.33
N GLY A 183 -4.81 -5.26 -15.29
CA GLY A 183 -5.89 -4.25 -15.29
C GLY A 183 -7.33 -4.81 -15.29
N GLY A 184 -7.50 -6.10 -15.56
CA GLY A 184 -8.77 -6.82 -15.44
C GLY A 184 -9.03 -7.51 -14.09
N VAL A 185 -8.08 -7.41 -13.14
CA VAL A 185 -8.05 -8.18 -11.89
C VAL A 185 -8.32 -7.28 -10.68
N PHE A 186 -9.25 -7.70 -9.81
CA PHE A 186 -9.48 -7.09 -8.50
C PHE A 186 -8.80 -7.90 -7.40
N LEU A 187 -8.02 -7.24 -6.54
CA LEU A 187 -7.36 -7.85 -5.40
C LEU A 187 -8.16 -7.62 -4.11
N HIS A 188 -8.42 -8.71 -3.40
CA HIS A 188 -9.13 -8.72 -2.12
C HIS A 188 -8.22 -9.36 -1.07
N GLY A 189 -7.85 -8.64 -0.01
CA GLY A 189 -7.10 -9.25 1.09
C GLY A 189 -7.86 -10.42 1.72
N GLY A 190 -9.17 -10.27 1.86
CA GLY A 190 -10.11 -11.32 2.24
C GLY A 190 -11.50 -11.08 1.66
N TYR A 191 -12.36 -12.09 1.72
CA TYR A 191 -13.78 -12.01 1.36
C TYR A 191 -14.64 -12.87 2.29
N GLY A 192 -15.84 -12.39 2.60
CA GLY A 192 -16.74 -12.99 3.59
C GLY A 192 -18.17 -12.51 3.42
N ALA A 193 -19.14 -13.19 4.06
CA ALA A 193 -20.49 -12.68 4.19
C ALA A 193 -20.54 -11.40 5.07
N ALA A 194 -21.69 -10.73 5.11
CA ALA A 194 -21.90 -9.60 6.01
C ALA A 194 -21.58 -9.97 7.47
N ALA A 195 -20.92 -9.05 8.19
CA ALA A 195 -20.35 -9.22 9.55
C ALA A 195 -19.03 -10.01 9.65
N SER A 196 -18.47 -10.53 8.55
CA SER A 196 -17.11 -11.09 8.55
C SER A 196 -16.04 -10.00 8.71
N ASP A 197 -15.03 -10.26 9.54
CA ASP A 197 -13.77 -9.53 9.44
C ASP A 197 -12.98 -10.09 8.26
N VAL A 198 -12.83 -9.26 7.23
CA VAL A 198 -12.17 -9.61 5.96
C VAL A 198 -10.91 -8.79 5.73
N MET A 199 -10.45 -8.00 6.70
CA MET A 199 -9.42 -6.99 6.49
C MET A 199 -8.24 -7.12 7.46
N THR A 200 -8.52 -7.46 8.71
CA THR A 200 -7.49 -7.48 9.76
C THR A 200 -6.31 -8.37 9.37
N ASP A 201 -5.10 -7.82 9.51
CA ASP A 201 -3.82 -8.45 9.17
C ASP A 201 -3.65 -8.94 7.72
N ASN A 202 -4.62 -8.72 6.83
CA ASN A 202 -4.43 -9.02 5.42
C ASN A 202 -3.40 -8.08 4.82
N THR A 203 -2.46 -8.66 4.07
CA THR A 203 -1.26 -7.97 3.61
C THR A 203 -1.17 -8.00 2.09
N LEU A 204 -1.05 -6.83 1.48
CA LEU A 204 -0.63 -6.67 0.09
C LEU A 204 0.87 -6.36 0.08
N ASN A 205 1.67 -7.22 -0.55
CA ASN A 205 3.09 -6.95 -0.80
C ASN A 205 3.29 -6.59 -2.27
N VAL A 206 3.68 -5.36 -2.54
CA VAL A 206 4.05 -4.87 -3.87
C VAL A 206 5.56 -4.84 -3.97
N LYS A 207 6.13 -5.89 -4.60
CA LYS A 207 7.58 -6.03 -4.77
C LYS A 207 8.08 -5.56 -6.13
N GLY A 208 7.26 -5.69 -7.16
CA GLY A 208 7.54 -5.18 -8.50
C GLY A 208 7.25 -3.69 -8.68
N LYS A 209 7.38 -3.20 -9.91
CA LYS A 209 6.94 -1.86 -10.35
C LYS A 209 6.11 -1.92 -11.61
N ASN A 210 5.44 -0.82 -11.97
CA ASN A 210 4.54 -0.72 -13.13
C ASN A 210 3.44 -1.79 -13.13
N ILE A 211 3.00 -2.21 -11.95
CA ILE A 211 1.93 -3.20 -11.82
C ILE A 211 0.60 -2.48 -11.97
N THR A 212 -0.26 -2.95 -12.87
CA THR A 212 -1.59 -2.38 -13.09
C THR A 212 -2.66 -3.35 -12.61
N VAL A 213 -3.64 -2.91 -11.84
CA VAL A 213 -4.79 -3.71 -11.38
C VAL A 213 -6.12 -2.97 -11.58
N ARG A 214 -7.23 -3.71 -11.61
CA ARG A 214 -8.58 -3.11 -11.65
C ARG A 214 -8.93 -2.44 -10.32
N GLY A 215 -8.64 -3.10 -9.20
CA GLY A 215 -9.07 -2.65 -7.88
C GLY A 215 -8.33 -3.36 -6.76
N VAL A 216 -8.36 -2.76 -5.58
CA VAL A 216 -7.73 -3.26 -4.35
C VAL A 216 -8.64 -2.94 -3.17
N GLU A 217 -8.97 -3.96 -2.36
CA GLU A 217 -9.71 -3.76 -1.11
C GLU A 217 -9.35 -4.78 -0.01
N ASN A 218 -9.78 -4.48 1.21
CA ASN A 218 -9.72 -5.37 2.38
C ASN A 218 -8.29 -5.70 2.85
N PHE A 219 -7.40 -4.70 2.86
CA PHE A 219 -6.02 -4.85 3.33
C PHE A 219 -5.76 -4.04 4.59
N GLY A 220 -5.43 -4.73 5.68
CA GLY A 220 -4.91 -4.10 6.89
C GLY A 220 -3.45 -3.64 6.74
N LYS A 221 -2.71 -4.18 5.76
CA LYS A 221 -1.31 -3.83 5.48
C LYS A 221 -1.06 -3.75 3.98
N ALA A 222 -0.31 -2.74 3.55
CA ALA A 222 0.16 -2.61 2.17
C ALA A 222 1.65 -2.22 2.20
N ASN A 223 2.50 -3.17 1.81
CA ASN A 223 3.95 -3.05 1.85
C ASN A 223 4.50 -2.80 0.45
N PHE A 224 5.24 -1.70 0.29
CA PHE A 224 5.85 -1.30 -0.98
C PHE A 224 7.37 -1.47 -0.90
N ASP A 225 7.90 -2.43 -1.66
CA ASP A 225 9.33 -2.71 -1.69
C ASP A 225 10.06 -1.77 -2.66
N LEU A 226 10.95 -0.96 -2.11
CA LEU A 226 11.75 0.00 -2.88
C LEU A 226 13.10 -0.57 -3.32
N ALA A 227 13.42 -1.82 -2.97
CA ALA A 227 14.60 -2.49 -3.47
C ALA A 227 14.60 -2.50 -5.01
N ASN A 228 15.73 -2.11 -5.58
CA ASN A 228 15.97 -2.04 -7.03
C ASN A 228 14.99 -1.11 -7.78
N LYS A 229 14.43 -0.09 -7.11
CA LYS A 229 13.61 0.96 -7.75
C LYS A 229 14.45 2.21 -8.03
N ALA A 230 14.09 2.91 -9.10
CA ALA A 230 14.65 4.19 -9.48
C ALA A 230 13.72 5.34 -9.10
N VAL A 231 14.30 6.50 -8.80
CA VAL A 231 13.51 7.72 -8.56
C VAL A 231 12.60 7.99 -9.76
N GLY A 232 11.32 8.23 -9.47
CA GLY A 232 10.27 8.43 -10.46
C GLY A 232 9.45 7.17 -10.79
N ASP A 233 9.85 5.99 -10.30
CA ASP A 233 9.09 4.76 -10.52
C ASP A 233 7.70 4.83 -9.84
N THR A 234 6.70 4.27 -10.53
CA THR A 234 5.37 3.97 -10.00
C THR A 234 5.27 2.48 -9.70
N LEU A 235 4.82 2.12 -8.50
CA LEU A 235 4.76 0.71 -8.09
C LEU A 235 3.43 0.06 -8.48
N LEU A 236 2.31 0.60 -8.00
CA LEU A 236 0.98 0.08 -8.24
C LEU A 236 0.06 1.14 -8.86
N LYS A 237 -0.52 0.81 -10.02
CA LYS A 237 -1.56 1.60 -10.68
C LYS A 237 -2.90 0.89 -10.59
N ILE A 238 -3.94 1.61 -10.21
CA ILE A 238 -5.31 1.13 -10.07
C ILE A 238 -6.18 1.88 -11.08
N THR A 239 -7.02 1.16 -11.84
CA THR A 239 -7.68 1.72 -13.03
C THR A 239 -9.19 1.50 -13.11
N GLY A 240 -9.80 0.82 -12.14
CA GLY A 240 -11.21 0.40 -12.19
C GLY A 240 -12.15 1.18 -11.28
N GLY A 241 -11.74 2.34 -10.77
CA GLY A 241 -12.51 3.13 -9.79
C GLY A 241 -11.75 3.40 -8.49
N ALA A 242 -12.37 4.18 -7.59
CA ALA A 242 -11.81 4.50 -6.28
C ALA A 242 -11.58 3.24 -5.44
N THR A 243 -10.48 3.19 -4.68
CA THR A 243 -10.25 2.10 -3.72
C THR A 243 -11.13 2.25 -2.49
N ASN A 244 -11.30 1.16 -1.74
CA ASN A 244 -11.92 1.19 -0.42
C ASN A 244 -11.18 0.22 0.53
N LYS A 245 -11.28 0.45 1.85
CA LYS A 245 -10.85 -0.50 2.89
C LYS A 245 -9.36 -0.90 2.80
N ILE A 246 -8.49 0.11 2.75
CA ILE A 246 -7.05 -0.03 3.04
C ILE A 246 -6.77 0.72 4.34
N ASP A 247 -6.03 0.11 5.28
CA ASP A 247 -5.66 0.76 6.54
C ASP A 247 -4.39 1.59 6.37
N TRP A 248 -4.48 2.91 6.56
CA TRP A 248 -3.33 3.81 6.46
C TRP A 248 -2.23 3.45 7.47
N ALA A 249 -2.61 2.96 8.66
CA ALA A 249 -1.64 2.53 9.66
C ALA A 249 -0.71 1.43 9.13
N GLY A 250 -1.20 0.58 8.22
CA GLY A 250 -0.44 -0.51 7.62
C GLY A 250 0.21 -0.22 6.27
N VAL A 251 0.13 1.01 5.74
CA VAL A 251 0.75 1.37 4.45
C VAL A 251 2.24 1.68 4.66
N GLU A 252 3.13 0.74 4.38
CA GLU A 252 4.55 0.90 4.66
C GLU A 252 5.42 0.76 3.42
N VAL A 253 6.58 1.40 3.48
CA VAL A 253 7.68 1.15 2.55
C VAL A 253 8.64 0.14 3.20
N VAL A 254 8.97 -0.91 2.46
CA VAL A 254 9.92 -1.94 2.88
C VAL A 254 11.29 -1.56 2.37
N GLN A 255 12.01 -0.76 3.16
CA GLN A 255 13.45 -0.54 3.03
C GLN A 255 13.98 0.08 4.31
N SER A 256 15.01 -0.53 4.90
CA SER A 256 15.62 -0.02 6.14
C SER A 256 16.63 1.10 5.89
N THR A 257 17.20 1.19 4.69
CA THR A 257 18.13 2.26 4.28
C THR A 257 17.90 2.59 2.82
N TYR A 258 17.50 3.83 2.53
CA TYR A 258 17.36 4.36 1.18
C TYR A 258 18.24 5.60 1.04
N SER A 259 19.09 5.65 0.01
CA SER A 259 19.89 6.81 -0.33
C SER A 259 19.42 7.38 -1.66
N PHE A 260 19.35 8.70 -1.74
CA PHE A 260 19.07 9.44 -2.95
C PHE A 260 19.87 10.73 -2.93
N THR A 261 20.07 11.32 -4.10
CA THR A 261 20.55 12.69 -4.21
C THR A 261 19.32 13.60 -4.20
N PRO A 262 19.13 14.43 -3.16
CA PRO A 262 18.02 15.37 -3.13
C PRO A 262 18.12 16.34 -4.30
N LYS A 263 16.99 16.58 -4.96
CA LYS A 263 16.88 17.73 -5.85
C LYS A 263 16.41 18.93 -5.03
N SER A 264 16.85 20.11 -5.44
CA SER A 264 16.41 21.37 -4.81
C SER A 264 15.02 21.81 -5.23
N TYR A 265 14.34 21.13 -6.17
CA TYR A 265 13.05 21.59 -6.73
C TYR A 265 12.00 20.48 -6.89
N ASP A 266 12.41 19.22 -6.70
CA ASP A 266 11.55 18.06 -6.89
C ASP A 266 11.74 17.11 -5.71
N LYS A 267 10.62 16.78 -5.08
CA LYS A 267 10.56 16.01 -3.83
C LYS A 267 10.21 14.55 -4.05
N ARG A 268 9.66 14.20 -5.21
CA ARG A 268 9.06 12.89 -5.43
C ARG A 268 10.15 11.86 -5.65
N LEU A 269 10.20 10.84 -4.79
CA LEU A 269 11.05 9.68 -5.00
C LEU A 269 10.26 8.58 -5.72
N PHE A 270 9.07 8.24 -5.21
CA PHE A 270 8.26 7.16 -5.77
C PHE A 270 6.76 7.44 -5.67
N THR A 271 6.02 6.94 -6.65
CA THR A 271 4.56 6.83 -6.54
C THR A 271 4.24 5.40 -6.11
N LEU A 272 3.79 5.25 -4.87
CA LEU A 272 3.50 3.93 -4.30
C LEU A 272 2.19 3.39 -4.88
N MET A 273 1.16 4.26 -4.91
CA MET A 273 -0.13 3.99 -5.54
C MET A 273 -0.52 5.18 -6.45
N ASP A 274 -1.04 4.87 -7.64
CA ASP A 274 -1.66 5.81 -8.59
C ASP A 274 -3.09 5.36 -8.91
N ASN A 275 -4.08 6.21 -8.65
CA ASN A 275 -5.47 5.97 -9.05
C ASN A 275 -6.18 7.27 -9.42
N GLU A 276 -6.54 7.45 -10.69
CA GLU A 276 -7.20 8.69 -11.15
C GLU A 276 -8.57 8.93 -10.50
N ASP A 277 -9.21 7.87 -9.99
CA ASP A 277 -10.50 7.94 -9.31
C ASP A 277 -10.38 8.13 -7.78
N GLY A 278 -9.15 8.21 -7.25
CA GLY A 278 -8.87 8.45 -5.83
C GLY A 278 -8.58 7.19 -5.00
N ILE A 279 -8.03 7.40 -3.81
CA ILE A 279 -7.62 6.32 -2.90
C ILE A 279 -8.19 6.58 -1.51
N SER A 280 -8.95 5.62 -0.99
CA SER A 280 -9.65 5.74 0.30
C SER A 280 -9.01 4.88 1.38
N PHE A 281 -8.69 5.52 2.50
CA PHE A 281 -8.20 4.89 3.73
C PHE A 281 -9.29 4.75 4.79
N MET A 282 -10.54 4.65 4.35
CA MET A 282 -11.68 4.40 5.22
C MET A 282 -11.80 2.92 5.58
N LYS A 283 -11.88 2.62 6.87
CA LYS A 283 -12.29 1.32 7.41
C LYS A 283 -13.73 1.44 7.93
N GLY A 284 -14.69 1.09 7.08
CA GLY A 284 -16.10 1.39 7.35
C GLY A 284 -16.32 2.90 7.41
N THR A 285 -16.79 3.41 8.55
CA THR A 285 -16.97 4.85 8.79
C THR A 285 -15.74 5.53 9.40
N THR A 286 -14.67 4.78 9.67
CA THR A 286 -13.47 5.30 10.33
C THR A 286 -12.42 5.72 9.31
N ASP A 287 -12.01 6.98 9.34
CA ASP A 287 -10.83 7.46 8.61
C ASP A 287 -9.56 7.02 9.36
N THR A 288 -8.83 6.05 8.79
CA THR A 288 -7.60 5.52 9.42
C THR A 288 -6.39 6.47 9.26
N TYR A 289 -6.47 7.46 8.38
CA TYR A 289 -5.44 8.49 8.22
C TYR A 289 -5.56 9.59 9.27
N ALA A 290 -6.78 9.89 9.72
CA ALA A 290 -7.10 11.07 10.53
C ALA A 290 -6.25 11.23 11.81
N THR A 291 -5.84 10.15 12.46
CA THR A 291 -5.06 10.19 13.72
C THR A 291 -3.56 9.93 13.53
N ILE A 292 -3.08 9.90 12.28
CA ILE A 292 -1.70 9.58 11.93
C ILE A 292 -1.11 10.71 11.06
N GLY A 293 -1.78 11.04 9.96
CA GLY A 293 -1.23 11.96 8.96
C GLY A 293 -0.07 11.33 8.17
N ALA A 294 0.82 12.18 7.65
CA ALA A 294 2.04 11.74 7.00
C ALA A 294 2.90 10.85 7.93
N LYS A 295 3.64 9.90 7.35
CA LYS A 295 4.56 9.00 8.08
C LYS A 295 6.00 9.28 7.67
N GLU A 296 6.91 9.24 8.65
CA GLU A 296 8.30 9.68 8.49
C GLU A 296 9.30 8.56 8.80
N ARG A 297 10.44 8.59 8.10
CA ARG A 297 11.71 7.99 8.52
C ARG A 297 12.84 8.98 8.30
N THR A 298 13.80 9.02 9.21
CA THR A 298 15.01 9.88 9.09
C THR A 298 16.28 9.05 9.01
N PHE A 299 17.19 9.48 8.14
CA PHE A 299 18.49 8.86 7.94
C PHE A 299 19.56 9.95 7.87
N GLY A 300 20.25 10.19 8.98
CA GLY A 300 21.22 11.29 9.08
C GLY A 300 20.54 12.66 8.85
N ASN A 301 20.81 13.26 7.69
CA ASN A 301 20.30 14.58 7.31
C ASN A 301 19.07 14.51 6.38
N TYR A 302 18.63 13.30 6.05
CA TYR A 302 17.54 13.04 5.13
C TYR A 302 16.25 12.68 5.87
N GLU A 303 15.13 13.12 5.30
CA GLU A 303 13.77 12.79 5.69
C GLU A 303 13.08 12.07 4.52
N PHE A 304 12.45 10.96 4.81
CA PHE A 304 11.63 10.19 3.88
C PHE A 304 10.19 10.18 4.38
N VAL A 305 9.25 10.54 3.52
CA VAL A 305 7.87 10.78 3.90
C VAL A 305 6.91 9.96 3.05
N ILE A 306 6.04 9.19 3.69
CA ILE A 306 4.90 8.54 3.06
C ILE A 306 3.64 9.34 3.38
N ASP A 307 2.90 9.76 2.35
CA ASP A 307 1.71 10.59 2.53
C ASP A 307 0.76 10.48 1.32
N THR A 308 -0.43 11.06 1.46
CA THR A 308 -1.40 11.25 0.37
C THR A 308 -1.22 12.61 -0.30
N ASP A 309 -1.55 12.72 -1.58
CA ASP A 309 -1.38 13.95 -2.38
C ASP A 309 -2.16 15.18 -1.89
N ASN A 310 -3.21 14.98 -1.11
CA ASN A 310 -3.99 16.05 -0.49
C ASN A 310 -3.94 16.06 1.04
N HIS A 311 -3.10 15.21 1.65
CA HIS A 311 -2.92 15.11 3.11
C HIS A 311 -4.21 14.74 3.88
N THR A 312 -5.04 13.88 3.29
CA THR A 312 -6.28 13.35 3.87
C THR A 312 -6.41 11.83 3.72
N GLY A 313 -7.40 11.23 4.40
CA GLY A 313 -7.78 9.82 4.20
C GLY A 313 -8.44 9.51 2.85
N HIS A 314 -8.71 10.54 2.04
CA HIS A 314 -9.24 10.43 0.68
C HIS A 314 -8.27 11.09 -0.29
N ALA A 315 -7.19 10.40 -0.64
CA ALA A 315 -6.24 10.90 -1.63
C ALA A 315 -6.96 11.16 -2.94
N THR A 316 -6.65 12.28 -3.60
CA THR A 316 -7.23 12.57 -4.92
C THR A 316 -6.72 11.61 -5.97
N ARG A 317 -5.47 11.16 -5.85
CA ARG A 317 -4.86 10.25 -6.82
C ARG A 317 -3.70 9.43 -6.28
N TYR A 318 -2.80 10.04 -5.51
CA TYR A 318 -1.53 9.39 -5.17
C TYR A 318 -1.35 9.09 -3.69
N VAL A 319 -0.77 7.93 -3.43
CA VAL A 319 0.05 7.66 -2.24
C VAL A 319 1.49 7.67 -2.68
N TYR A 320 2.33 8.36 -1.92
CA TYR A 320 3.69 8.62 -2.37
C TYR A 320 4.75 8.42 -1.31
N ALA A 321 5.98 8.34 -1.81
CA ALA A 321 7.20 8.50 -1.04
C ALA A 321 7.95 9.72 -1.56
N ASP A 322 8.07 10.74 -0.72
CA ASP A 322 8.87 11.93 -0.97
C ASP A 322 10.16 11.90 -0.15
N GLY A 323 11.20 12.58 -0.63
CA GLY A 323 12.51 12.67 0.00
C GLY A 323 12.98 14.10 0.13
N PHE A 324 13.50 14.45 1.31
CA PHE A 324 14.06 15.75 1.61
C PHE A 324 15.43 15.62 2.28
N GLN A 325 16.28 16.62 2.10
CA GLN A 325 17.35 16.90 3.05
C GLN A 325 16.91 18.10 3.89
N PHE A 326 16.88 17.93 5.20
CA PHE A 326 16.38 18.96 6.10
C PHE A 326 17.49 19.75 6.78
N LYS A 327 18.73 19.23 6.81
CA LYS A 327 19.87 19.93 7.42
C LYS A 327 21.20 19.77 6.71
N ASP A 328 22.08 20.74 6.95
CA ASP A 328 23.46 20.83 6.47
C ASP A 328 23.62 20.70 4.94
N ASN A 329 22.58 21.03 4.17
CA ASN A 329 22.65 21.03 2.71
C ASN A 329 23.31 22.33 2.21
N THR A 330 24.64 22.39 2.30
CA THR A 330 25.41 23.60 1.97
C THR A 330 25.78 23.73 0.49
N ALA A 331 25.59 22.65 -0.29
CA ALA A 331 25.95 22.56 -1.70
C ALA A 331 24.76 22.67 -2.67
N ALA A 332 23.55 22.94 -2.15
CA ALA A 332 22.36 23.07 -2.97
C ALA A 332 22.47 24.25 -3.95
N THR A 333 22.21 23.98 -5.22
CA THR A 333 22.26 24.97 -6.29
C THR A 333 21.00 24.88 -7.16
N TYR A 334 20.65 26.01 -7.77
CA TYR A 334 19.61 26.11 -8.80
C TYR A 334 20.11 27.06 -9.88
N THR A 335 20.24 26.59 -11.11
CA THR A 335 20.85 27.33 -12.21
C THR A 335 19.85 27.51 -13.35
N SER A 336 20.32 28.05 -14.48
CA SER A 336 19.50 28.16 -15.69
C SER A 336 19.19 26.80 -16.33
N ALA A 337 20.00 25.77 -16.06
CA ALA A 337 19.81 24.43 -16.61
C ALA A 337 18.53 23.74 -16.10
N GLU A 338 18.08 24.11 -14.90
CA GLU A 338 16.88 23.58 -14.26
C GLU A 338 15.59 24.21 -14.80
N GLY A 339 15.66 25.31 -15.54
CA GLY A 339 14.47 25.93 -16.14
C GLY A 339 13.51 26.55 -15.11
N THR A 340 12.23 26.19 -15.20
CA THR A 340 11.13 26.79 -14.41
C THR A 340 10.48 25.79 -13.46
N HIS A 341 10.40 26.13 -12.17
CA HIS A 341 9.76 25.29 -11.14
C HIS A 341 8.92 26.12 -10.15
N ASP A 342 8.00 25.50 -9.44
CA ASP A 342 7.19 26.21 -8.42
C ASP A 342 8.04 26.64 -7.21
N ALA A 343 9.07 25.89 -6.87
CA ALA A 343 9.91 26.18 -5.74
C ALA A 343 11.33 25.65 -5.92
N ALA A 344 12.29 26.33 -5.28
CA ALA A 344 13.61 25.78 -4.99
C ALA A 344 13.93 25.88 -3.49
N TRP A 345 14.59 24.87 -2.92
CA TRP A 345 14.99 24.80 -1.52
C TRP A 345 16.37 24.15 -1.33
N ALA A 346 17.07 24.53 -0.25
CA ALA A 346 18.22 23.75 0.24
C ALA A 346 17.82 22.79 1.36
N GLY A 347 17.15 23.30 2.40
CA GLY A 347 16.59 22.52 3.48
C GLY A 347 15.07 22.43 3.41
N ARG A 348 14.50 21.23 3.57
CA ARG A 348 13.05 21.07 3.64
C ARG A 348 12.62 19.93 4.56
N THR A 349 11.49 20.12 5.22
CA THR A 349 10.74 19.06 5.92
C THR A 349 9.26 19.11 5.53
N ALA A 350 8.61 17.96 5.51
CA ALA A 350 7.16 17.83 5.47
C ALA A 350 6.58 17.25 6.78
N THR A 351 7.42 16.86 7.74
CA THR A 351 6.99 16.25 9.01
C THR A 351 7.54 16.98 10.25
N GLY A 352 7.94 18.24 10.10
CA GLY A 352 8.28 19.13 11.21
C GLY A 352 9.65 18.89 11.84
N ASN A 353 10.61 18.32 11.09
CA ASN A 353 12.01 18.31 11.51
C ASN A 353 12.59 19.74 11.56
N LYS A 354 13.55 19.99 12.46
CA LYS A 354 14.24 21.30 12.49
C LYS A 354 15.07 21.46 11.21
N VAL A 355 14.72 22.42 10.38
CA VAL A 355 15.44 22.72 9.14
C VAL A 355 16.59 23.66 9.44
N GLU A 356 17.84 23.17 9.38
CA GLU A 356 18.98 23.95 9.86
C GLU A 356 20.27 23.84 9.05
N GLY A 357 21.04 24.94 9.01
CA GLY A 357 22.37 24.95 8.41
C GLY A 357 22.41 24.76 6.89
N ASN A 358 21.29 24.98 6.20
CA ASN A 358 21.20 24.77 4.76
C ASN A 358 21.57 26.05 3.98
N LYS A 359 22.09 25.89 2.76
CA LYS A 359 22.41 27.01 1.86
C LYS A 359 21.95 26.71 0.44
N LEU A 360 20.97 27.47 -0.06
CA LEU A 360 20.57 27.44 -1.47
C LEU A 360 21.30 28.54 -2.23
N THR A 361 21.99 28.21 -3.31
CA THR A 361 22.58 29.19 -4.23
C THR A 361 21.84 29.16 -5.57
N VAL A 362 21.11 30.23 -5.89
CA VAL A 362 20.39 30.39 -7.15
C VAL A 362 21.18 31.33 -8.06
N THR A 363 21.58 30.85 -9.23
CA THR A 363 22.40 31.61 -10.21
C THR A 363 21.71 31.85 -11.55
N GLY A 364 20.56 31.21 -11.79
CA GLY A 364 19.73 31.40 -12.98
C GLY A 364 18.37 30.70 -12.85
N GLY A 365 17.67 30.58 -13.97
CA GLY A 365 16.36 29.93 -14.05
C GLY A 365 15.22 30.74 -13.41
N SER A 366 14.03 30.15 -13.34
CA SER A 366 12.86 30.80 -12.75
C SER A 366 12.18 29.93 -11.71
N VAL A 367 11.84 30.50 -10.56
CA VAL A 367 11.02 29.83 -9.54
C VAL A 367 9.91 30.71 -9.02
N THR A 368 8.78 30.13 -8.61
CA THR A 368 7.76 30.92 -7.91
C THR A 368 8.27 31.34 -6.54
N ASN A 369 8.89 30.45 -5.77
CA ASN A 369 9.52 30.83 -4.50
C ASN A 369 10.88 30.16 -4.30
N ALA A 370 11.79 30.83 -3.60
CA ALA A 370 13.10 30.29 -3.25
C ALA A 370 13.29 30.26 -1.74
N TYR A 371 13.88 29.17 -1.21
CA TYR A 371 13.99 28.90 0.22
C TYR A 371 15.39 28.46 0.61
N GLY A 372 16.04 29.14 1.55
CA GLY A 372 17.16 28.54 2.28
C GLY A 372 16.68 27.33 3.10
N GLY A 373 15.57 27.50 3.82
CA GLY A 373 14.85 26.46 4.55
C GLY A 373 13.33 26.55 4.38
N PHE A 374 12.64 25.41 4.29
CA PHE A 374 11.18 25.35 4.22
C PHE A 374 10.58 24.29 5.15
N VAL A 375 9.75 24.73 6.10
CA VAL A 375 9.20 23.88 7.16
C VAL A 375 7.69 23.72 7.04
N VAL A 376 7.26 22.47 6.94
CA VAL A 376 5.86 22.01 6.99
C VAL A 376 5.78 20.80 7.94
N ASN A 377 4.61 20.59 8.54
CA ASN A 377 4.33 19.38 9.33
C ASN A 377 2.95 18.82 8.99
N ASN A 378 2.93 17.76 8.21
CA ASN A 378 1.71 17.06 7.77
C ASN A 378 1.30 15.91 8.70
N LYS A 379 2.02 15.71 9.81
CA LYS A 379 1.66 14.70 10.83
C LYS A 379 0.48 15.17 11.67
N ARG A 380 -0.23 14.20 12.26
CA ARG A 380 -1.34 14.45 13.18
C ARG A 380 -1.07 13.86 14.55
N ASP A 381 -1.69 14.43 15.59
CA ASP A 381 -1.75 13.81 16.90
C ASP A 381 -2.80 12.70 16.96
N ALA A 382 -2.86 11.97 18.07
CA ALA A 382 -3.82 10.89 18.28
C ALA A 382 -5.30 11.35 18.30
N SER A 383 -5.55 12.65 18.43
CA SER A 383 -6.89 13.27 18.35
C SER A 383 -7.21 13.77 16.93
N GLY A 384 -6.26 13.65 16.00
CA GLY A 384 -6.35 14.07 14.62
C GLY A 384 -6.05 15.54 14.34
N ASN A 385 -5.52 16.28 15.32
CA ASN A 385 -5.11 17.66 15.09
C ASN A 385 -3.75 17.71 14.36
N PRO A 386 -3.53 18.69 13.47
CA PRO A 386 -2.20 18.92 12.88
C PRO A 386 -1.15 19.19 13.95
N LEU A 387 0.01 18.54 13.86
CA LEU A 387 1.13 18.85 14.74
C LEU A 387 1.67 20.27 14.44
N THR A 388 2.01 20.97 15.52
CA THR A 388 2.33 22.41 15.46
C THR A 388 3.83 22.70 15.46
N THR A 389 4.67 21.69 15.62
CA THR A 389 6.14 21.82 15.75
C THR A 389 6.85 21.80 14.40
N GLY A 390 8.05 22.40 14.39
CA GLY A 390 8.98 22.43 13.27
C GLY A 390 9.64 23.81 13.18
N ASP A 391 10.94 23.87 13.40
CA ASP A 391 11.71 25.12 13.47
C ASP A 391 12.65 25.26 12.27
N ALA A 392 13.11 26.48 11.99
CA ALA A 392 14.13 26.76 10.99
C ALA A 392 15.25 27.65 11.55
N ASP A 393 16.50 27.21 11.45
CA ASP A 393 17.64 27.94 12.04
C ASP A 393 18.85 28.01 11.11
N ASN A 394 19.48 29.19 11.01
CA ASN A 394 20.75 29.36 10.29
C ASN A 394 20.72 28.86 8.82
N ASN A 395 19.59 29.02 8.12
CA ASN A 395 19.49 28.73 6.70
C ASN A 395 19.79 29.96 5.86
N THR A 396 20.46 29.77 4.73
CA THR A 396 20.88 30.84 3.82
C THR A 396 20.29 30.63 2.44
N LEU A 397 19.74 31.70 1.86
CA LEU A 397 19.43 31.80 0.44
C LEU A 397 20.39 32.79 -0.20
N VAL A 398 21.04 32.41 -1.30
CA VAL A 398 21.88 33.29 -2.11
C VAL A 398 21.25 33.42 -3.50
N LEU A 399 21.01 34.66 -3.91
CA LEU A 399 20.56 35.04 -5.24
C LEU A 399 21.68 35.87 -5.89
N ALA A 400 22.32 35.32 -6.92
CA ALA A 400 23.50 35.92 -7.54
C ALA A 400 23.54 35.66 -9.05
N LYS A 401 24.43 36.34 -9.77
CA LYS A 401 24.77 35.92 -11.14
C LYS A 401 25.61 34.65 -11.10
N ASP A 402 25.52 33.86 -12.15
CA ASP A 402 26.49 32.79 -12.41
C ASP A 402 27.89 33.40 -12.62
N ALA A 403 28.80 33.16 -11.67
CA ALA A 403 30.17 33.64 -11.74
C ALA A 403 30.96 32.97 -12.88
N THR A 404 30.59 31.75 -13.25
CA THR A 404 31.23 30.98 -14.34
C THR A 404 30.66 31.35 -15.71
N ASN A 405 29.45 31.91 -15.75
CA ASN A 405 28.81 32.43 -16.96
C ASN A 405 28.08 33.77 -16.70
N PRO A 406 28.80 34.91 -16.61
CA PRO A 406 28.20 36.21 -16.28
C PRO A 406 27.19 36.74 -17.31
N SER A 407 27.18 36.18 -18.52
CA SER A 407 26.23 36.47 -19.59
C SER A 407 24.90 35.72 -19.47
N ALA A 408 24.82 34.67 -18.65
CA ALA A 408 23.56 33.99 -18.38
C ALA A 408 22.56 34.95 -17.71
N ALA A 409 21.26 34.71 -17.96
CA ALA A 409 20.20 35.44 -17.28
C ALA A 409 20.29 35.20 -15.77
N ALA A 410 20.23 36.29 -15.00
CA ALA A 410 20.19 36.23 -13.54
C ALA A 410 18.90 35.54 -13.05
N PRO A 411 18.85 35.06 -11.79
CA PRO A 411 17.68 34.39 -11.22
C PRO A 411 16.39 35.21 -11.33
N ALA A 412 15.26 34.56 -11.63
CA ALA A 412 13.93 35.17 -11.61
C ALA A 412 13.01 34.48 -10.59
N VAL A 413 12.74 35.14 -9.46
CA VAL A 413 11.76 34.70 -8.46
C VAL A 413 10.45 35.46 -8.68
N THR A 414 9.42 34.78 -9.17
CA THR A 414 8.14 35.41 -9.53
C THR A 414 7.20 35.63 -8.34
N GLY A 415 7.47 34.97 -7.22
CA GLY A 415 6.85 35.20 -5.91
C GLY A 415 7.89 35.73 -4.92
N SER A 416 8.01 35.09 -3.75
CA SER A 416 8.86 35.58 -2.65
C SER A 416 10.10 34.71 -2.42
N ALA A 417 11.12 35.32 -1.83
CA ALA A 417 12.38 34.67 -1.48
C ALA A 417 12.60 34.70 0.04
N TYR A 418 13.01 33.56 0.59
CA TYR A 418 13.06 33.33 2.02
C TYR A 418 14.40 32.74 2.44
N GLY A 419 15.05 33.31 3.47
CA GLY A 419 16.11 32.61 4.19
C GLY A 419 15.52 31.37 4.85
N ALA A 420 14.37 31.50 5.51
CA ALA A 420 13.48 30.38 5.80
C ALA A 420 11.99 30.74 5.83
N LEU A 421 11.12 29.78 5.48
CA LEU A 421 9.68 29.86 5.65
C LEU A 421 9.19 28.75 6.58
N VAL A 422 8.46 29.13 7.63
CA VAL A 422 7.89 28.21 8.61
C VAL A 422 6.36 28.27 8.58
N LYS A 423 5.72 27.14 8.28
CA LYS A 423 4.25 27.00 8.20
C LYS A 423 3.62 26.27 9.39
N THR A 424 4.41 25.94 10.40
CA THR A 424 3.98 25.24 11.62
C THR A 424 3.59 26.28 12.68
N LYS A 425 2.51 26.02 13.44
CA LYS A 425 1.93 27.03 14.34
C LYS A 425 2.86 27.44 15.48
N ALA A 426 3.56 26.49 16.09
CA ALA A 426 4.51 26.73 17.18
C ALA A 426 5.95 26.90 16.70
N GLY A 427 6.21 26.73 15.40
CA GLY A 427 7.54 26.80 14.82
C GLY A 427 8.15 28.19 14.87
N SER A 428 9.46 28.25 15.09
CA SER A 428 10.26 29.47 15.07
C SER A 428 11.22 29.50 13.90
N ALA A 429 11.55 30.70 13.43
CA ALA A 429 12.59 30.97 12.46
C ALA A 429 13.68 31.79 13.15
N THR A 430 14.92 31.31 13.17
CA THR A 430 16.05 32.01 13.81
C THR A 430 17.26 32.11 12.89
N ASN A 431 17.97 33.23 12.93
CA ASN A 431 19.29 33.40 12.30
C ASN A 431 19.37 33.11 10.79
N ASN A 432 18.23 33.08 10.10
CA ASN A 432 18.17 32.82 8.67
C ASN A 432 18.59 34.06 7.85
N LYS A 433 19.20 33.81 6.69
CA LYS A 433 19.88 34.83 5.87
C LYS A 433 19.42 34.81 4.41
N VAL A 434 19.32 35.99 3.80
CA VAL A 434 19.22 36.14 2.34
C VAL A 434 20.31 37.06 1.82
N ASP A 435 21.05 36.60 0.81
CA ASP A 435 22.07 37.38 0.10
C ASP A 435 21.58 37.67 -1.31
N PHE A 436 21.18 38.91 -1.57
CA PHE A 436 20.59 39.29 -2.85
C PHE A 436 21.52 40.24 -3.61
N SER A 437 22.38 39.65 -4.44
CA SER A 437 23.38 40.38 -5.22
C SER A 437 22.99 40.58 -6.69
N ALA A 438 22.10 39.73 -7.23
CA ALA A 438 21.56 39.87 -8.58
C ALA A 438 20.28 39.06 -8.77
N GLY A 439 19.52 39.40 -9.82
CA GLY A 439 18.28 38.76 -10.20
C GLY A 439 17.07 39.67 -10.00
N HIS A 440 15.89 39.06 -10.04
CA HIS A 440 14.62 39.73 -9.81
C HIS A 440 13.80 38.93 -8.81
N VAL A 441 13.19 39.63 -7.85
CA VAL A 441 12.17 39.08 -6.94
C VAL A 441 10.93 39.96 -7.10
N ALA A 442 9.83 39.39 -7.58
CA ALA A 442 8.60 40.14 -7.81
C ALA A 442 7.77 40.34 -6.54
N GLY A 443 7.85 39.39 -5.59
CA GLY A 443 7.26 39.47 -4.26
C GLY A 443 8.21 40.07 -3.23
N SER A 444 8.23 39.47 -2.04
CA SER A 444 8.99 39.99 -0.90
C SER A 444 10.24 39.17 -0.60
N LEU A 445 11.22 39.82 0.01
CA LEU A 445 12.40 39.20 0.59
C LEU A 445 12.22 39.07 2.10
N TYR A 446 12.35 37.86 2.62
CA TYR A 446 12.26 37.57 4.05
C TYR A 446 13.52 36.86 4.53
N GLY A 447 14.20 37.40 5.53
CA GLY A 447 15.27 36.66 6.18
C GLY A 447 14.71 35.41 6.89
N GLY A 448 13.56 35.53 7.56
CA GLY A 448 12.74 34.42 8.03
C GLY A 448 11.27 34.84 8.16
N ALA A 449 10.33 33.91 7.94
CA ALA A 449 8.90 34.20 8.01
C ALA A 449 8.11 33.06 8.68
N LEU A 450 7.15 33.41 9.53
CA LEU A 450 6.13 32.50 10.08
C LEU A 450 4.80 32.84 9.41
N THR A 451 4.15 31.87 8.76
CA THR A 451 2.90 32.12 8.01
C THR A 451 1.73 31.25 8.43
N ALA A 452 1.87 30.47 9.50
CA ALA A 452 0.75 29.73 10.06
C ALA A 452 -0.28 30.70 10.67
N THR A 453 -1.57 30.43 10.46
CA THR A 453 -2.63 31.20 11.12
C THR A 453 -2.50 31.06 12.64
N GLY A 454 -2.39 32.20 13.34
CA GLY A 454 -2.19 32.22 14.78
C GLY A 454 -0.84 31.63 15.22
N ALA A 455 0.22 31.84 14.41
CA ALA A 455 1.57 31.46 14.76
C ALA A 455 1.98 32.01 16.14
N THR A 456 2.65 31.17 16.94
CA THR A 456 3.09 31.49 18.32
C THR A 456 4.61 31.44 18.49
N GLY A 457 5.35 31.02 17.46
CA GLY A 457 6.81 31.03 17.48
C GLY A 457 7.40 32.42 17.26
N ALA A 458 8.74 32.48 17.14
CA ALA A 458 9.48 33.73 16.97
C ALA A 458 10.20 33.79 15.61
N ALA A 459 10.32 34.98 15.02
CA ALA A 459 11.15 35.27 13.86
C ALA A 459 12.25 36.27 14.27
N THR A 460 13.47 35.78 14.56
CA THR A 460 14.52 36.58 15.20
C THR A 460 15.91 36.37 14.57
N GLY A 461 16.78 37.38 14.66
CA GLY A 461 18.18 37.29 14.23
C GLY A 461 18.39 37.22 12.72
N HIS A 462 17.38 37.54 11.92
CA HIS A 462 17.44 37.44 10.47
C HIS A 462 18.28 38.54 9.83
N THR A 463 18.97 38.21 8.74
CA THR A 463 19.77 39.18 7.97
C THR A 463 19.39 39.11 6.49
N ILE A 464 19.27 40.29 5.85
CA ILE A 464 19.18 40.42 4.39
C ILE A 464 20.30 41.38 3.98
N THR A 465 21.15 40.95 3.04
CA THR A 465 22.26 41.78 2.50
C THR A 465 22.22 41.92 1.00
#